data_AF-A0A1E2WWJ3-F1
#
_entry.id   AF-A0A1E2WWJ3-F1
#
_cell.length_a   1.000
_cell.length_b   1.000
_cell.length_c   1.000
_cell.angle_alpha   90.00
_cell.angle_beta   90.00
_cell.angle_gamma   90.00
#
_symmetry.space_group_name_H-M   'P 1'
#
loop_
_entity.id
_entity.type
_entity.pdbx_description
1 polymer ?
#
loop_
_entity_poly.entity_id
_entity_poly.type
_entity_poly.pdbx_seq_one_letter_code
_entity_poly.pdbx_strand_id
1 'polypeptide(L)'
;MKLSQLGTVITALGIAATFDLLSIAKPAAAVSLVGLTEDNNLVIFDSSNPTSNSTISVTGVDGTLLGIDRRPANNLIYGLTNTNNIYTINPFTGAASFVSTLSSAFTGGTISGVDFNPVPDRLRVIGSNDQNYRINVDTGAVIVDGTLNPGDPNITAVAYTNVDNNPATGTILYDIDYVTDTLSIQNPPNNGTLGLVGSLGLDIISAAGFDIFTDNGVNTAFAALTPASTSGSNLYTINLTTGAATSVGTISSGKRLIGLTTIVPEPNVGLGALFGVGVFALLGRRRKLVR
;
A
#
# COMPACT_ATOMS: atom_id res chain seq x y z
N MET A 1 -64.52 27.54 -48.67
CA MET A 1 -65.47 27.00 -47.66
C MET A 1 -64.95 25.64 -47.22
N LYS A 2 -64.86 25.43 -45.90
CA LYS A 2 -64.54 24.19 -45.15
C LYS A 2 -63.06 23.80 -44.97
N LEU A 3 -62.62 23.93 -43.71
CA LEU A 3 -61.57 23.17 -43.05
C LEU A 3 -62.00 21.72 -42.82
N SER A 4 -61.05 20.77 -42.79
CA SER A 4 -61.03 19.70 -41.79
C SER A 4 -59.64 19.06 -41.66
N GLN A 5 -59.30 18.79 -40.40
CA GLN A 5 -58.02 18.40 -39.79
C GLN A 5 -57.73 16.87 -39.82
N LEU A 6 -56.62 16.51 -39.16
CA LEU A 6 -56.08 15.19 -38.74
C LEU A 6 -55.14 14.55 -39.77
N GLY A 7 -53.92 14.10 -39.48
CA GLY A 7 -53.19 13.90 -38.22
C GLY A 7 -52.31 12.64 -38.36
N THR A 8 -50.99 12.76 -38.09
CA THR A 8 -50.03 11.70 -37.66
C THR A 8 -49.75 10.58 -38.70
N VAL A 9 -48.51 10.16 -39.00
CA VAL A 9 -47.53 9.44 -38.16
C VAL A 9 -46.13 9.60 -38.77
N ILE A 10 -45.17 10.01 -37.94
CA ILE A 10 -43.74 9.93 -38.23
C ILE A 10 -43.29 8.52 -37.87
N THR A 11 -42.90 7.72 -38.86
CA THR A 11 -42.19 6.45 -38.63
C THR A 11 -40.69 6.74 -38.66
N ALA A 12 -40.12 7.06 -37.49
CA ALA A 12 -38.67 7.08 -37.32
C ALA A 12 -38.20 5.64 -37.10
N LEU A 13 -37.50 5.08 -38.09
CA LEU A 13 -36.82 3.79 -37.95
C LEU A 13 -35.56 4.01 -37.09
N GLY A 14 -35.64 3.65 -35.82
CA GLY A 14 -34.46 3.50 -34.97
C GLY A 14 -33.77 2.18 -35.27
N ILE A 15 -32.51 2.24 -35.70
CA ILE A 15 -31.59 1.11 -35.56
C ILE A 15 -30.56 1.54 -34.52
N ALA A 16 -30.73 0.99 -33.31
CA ALA A 16 -29.74 1.09 -32.25
C ALA A 16 -28.50 0.31 -32.68
N ALA A 17 -27.38 0.99 -32.88
CA ALA A 17 -26.08 0.36 -32.94
C ALA A 17 -25.66 0.05 -31.51
N THR A 18 -25.86 -1.19 -31.08
CA THR A 18 -25.25 -1.71 -29.86
C THR A 18 -23.75 -1.84 -30.11
N PHE A 19 -22.97 -0.86 -29.67
CA PHE A 19 -21.54 -1.06 -29.48
C PHE A 19 -21.37 -1.89 -28.22
N ASP A 20 -21.16 -3.19 -28.39
CA ASP A 20 -20.50 -3.98 -27.35
C ASP A 20 -19.09 -3.40 -27.20
N LEU A 21 -18.92 -2.51 -26.23
CA LEU A 21 -17.62 -2.20 -25.66
C LEU A 21 -17.13 -3.47 -24.98
N LEU A 22 -16.49 -4.34 -25.74
CA LEU A 22 -15.47 -5.24 -25.21
C LEU A 22 -14.41 -4.34 -24.59
N SER A 23 -14.58 -4.03 -23.30
CA SER A 23 -13.50 -3.59 -22.44
C SER A 23 -12.47 -4.71 -22.47
N ILE A 24 -11.50 -4.60 -23.39
CA ILE A 24 -10.24 -5.31 -23.27
C ILE A 24 -9.65 -4.77 -21.98
N ALA A 25 -9.86 -5.47 -20.87
CA ALA A 25 -9.21 -5.15 -19.61
C ALA A 25 -7.72 -5.10 -19.93
N LYS A 26 -7.14 -3.90 -19.91
CA LYS A 26 -5.70 -3.76 -19.90
C LYS A 26 -5.24 -4.64 -18.75
N PRO A 27 -4.35 -5.64 -18.96
CA PRO A 27 -3.82 -6.39 -17.85
C PRO A 27 -3.31 -5.37 -16.83
N ALA A 28 -3.81 -5.47 -15.59
CA ALA A 28 -3.39 -4.57 -14.52
C ALA A 28 -1.87 -4.52 -14.56
N ALA A 29 -1.31 -3.31 -14.59
CA ALA A 29 0.13 -3.16 -14.60
C ALA A 29 0.68 -3.92 -13.41
N ALA A 30 1.65 -4.79 -13.69
CA ALA A 30 2.42 -5.50 -12.69
C ALA A 30 2.92 -4.52 -11.61
N VAL A 31 2.58 -4.78 -10.34
CA VAL A 31 2.94 -3.93 -9.21
C VAL A 31 4.18 -4.53 -8.55
N SER A 32 5.23 -3.74 -8.41
CA SER A 32 6.43 -4.15 -7.68
C SER A 32 6.17 -4.08 -6.18
N LEU A 33 6.39 -5.20 -5.50
CA LEU A 33 6.14 -5.40 -4.08
C LEU A 33 7.44 -5.72 -3.34
N VAL A 34 7.52 -5.28 -2.09
CA VAL A 34 8.60 -5.59 -1.15
C VAL A 34 7.99 -6.20 0.10
N GLY A 35 8.38 -7.44 0.40
CA GLY A 35 8.04 -8.13 1.64
C GLY A 35 9.16 -8.04 2.66
N LEU A 36 8.82 -7.95 3.95
CA LEU A 36 9.76 -8.08 5.08
C LEU A 36 9.65 -9.50 5.68
N THR A 37 10.77 -10.18 5.85
CA THR A 37 10.84 -11.46 6.59
C THR A 37 11.10 -11.24 8.08
N GLU A 38 10.75 -12.21 8.92
CA GLU A 38 11.07 -12.25 10.37
C GLU A 38 12.58 -12.04 10.68
N ASP A 39 13.47 -12.46 9.77
CA ASP A 39 14.93 -12.37 9.93
C ASP A 39 15.55 -11.05 9.41
N ASN A 40 14.79 -9.94 9.34
CA ASN A 40 15.24 -8.65 8.79
C ASN A 40 15.77 -8.71 7.34
N ASN A 41 15.14 -9.50 6.46
CA ASN A 41 15.44 -9.50 5.04
C ASN A 41 14.26 -8.95 4.24
N LEU A 42 14.57 -8.29 3.12
CA LEU A 42 13.60 -7.85 2.14
C LEU A 42 13.53 -8.86 0.99
N VAL A 43 12.31 -9.10 0.50
CA VAL A 43 12.04 -9.90 -0.69
C VAL A 43 11.33 -9.01 -1.69
N ILE A 44 11.96 -8.76 -2.84
CA ILE A 44 11.33 -7.98 -3.91
C ILE A 44 10.74 -8.95 -4.94
N PHE A 45 9.49 -8.73 -5.33
CA PHE A 45 8.80 -9.53 -6.33
C PHE A 45 7.74 -8.71 -7.08
N ASP A 46 7.22 -9.31 -8.14
CA ASP A 46 6.19 -8.70 -8.96
C ASP A 46 4.82 -9.30 -8.66
N SER A 47 3.76 -8.49 -8.61
CA SER A 47 2.41 -8.98 -8.33
C SER A 47 1.86 -9.93 -9.39
N SER A 48 2.39 -9.91 -10.62
CA SER A 48 2.02 -10.86 -11.69
C SER A 48 2.86 -12.14 -11.65
N ASN A 49 4.01 -12.10 -10.98
CA ASN A 49 4.89 -13.25 -10.79
C ASN A 49 5.62 -13.14 -9.43
N PRO A 50 4.99 -13.63 -8.34
CA PRO A 50 5.53 -13.48 -6.99
C PRO A 50 6.75 -14.36 -6.70
N THR A 51 7.21 -15.15 -7.66
CA THR A 51 8.42 -15.97 -7.51
C THR A 51 9.67 -15.08 -7.61
N SER A 52 10.12 -14.58 -6.46
CA SER A 52 11.49 -14.08 -6.31
C SER A 52 12.48 -15.24 -6.14
N ASN A 53 13.78 -14.96 -6.13
CA ASN A 53 14.79 -15.93 -5.65
C ASN A 53 15.90 -15.22 -4.84
N SER A 54 15.75 -13.91 -4.60
CA SER A 54 16.76 -13.07 -3.97
C SER A 54 16.19 -12.37 -2.75
N THR A 55 16.94 -12.46 -1.66
CA THR A 55 16.68 -11.74 -0.41
C THR A 55 17.76 -10.70 -0.18
N ILE A 56 17.40 -9.53 0.34
CA ILE A 56 18.32 -8.44 0.65
C ILE A 56 18.30 -8.22 2.16
N SER A 57 19.42 -8.47 2.84
CA SER A 57 19.49 -8.25 4.29
C SER A 57 19.45 -6.76 4.62
N VAL A 58 18.60 -6.38 5.59
CA VAL A 58 18.58 -5.02 6.11
C VAL A 58 19.78 -4.79 7.02
N THR A 59 20.47 -3.68 6.83
CA THR A 59 21.66 -3.29 7.60
C THR A 59 21.49 -1.89 8.19
N GLY A 60 22.16 -1.60 9.31
CA GLY A 60 22.10 -0.27 9.96
C GLY A 60 20.91 -0.06 10.89
N VAL A 61 20.03 -1.06 11.06
CA VAL A 61 18.98 -1.06 12.08
C VAL A 61 19.51 -1.53 13.44
N ASP A 62 18.93 -1.01 14.51
CA ASP A 62 19.08 -1.55 15.87
C ASP A 62 17.85 -2.38 16.24
N GLY A 63 18.04 -3.67 16.51
CA GLY A 63 16.96 -4.61 16.82
C GLY A 63 16.30 -5.26 15.60
N THR A 64 15.10 -5.81 15.83
CA THR A 64 14.30 -6.52 14.83
C THR A 64 13.22 -5.61 14.29
N LEU A 65 13.00 -5.61 12.98
CA LEU A 65 11.90 -4.88 12.34
C LEU A 65 10.56 -5.56 12.67
N LEU A 66 9.59 -4.75 13.06
CA LEU A 66 8.23 -5.17 13.38
C LEU A 66 7.29 -5.08 12.16
N GLY A 67 7.63 -4.25 11.19
CA GLY A 67 6.88 -4.05 9.95
C GLY A 67 7.52 -2.95 9.11
N ILE A 68 7.10 -2.84 7.86
CA ILE A 68 7.50 -1.80 6.92
C ILE A 68 6.29 -1.27 6.16
N ASP A 69 6.36 0.00 5.77
CA ASP A 69 5.46 0.55 4.75
C ASP A 69 6.08 1.74 4.00
N ARG A 70 5.65 1.98 2.76
CA ARG A 70 6.04 3.10 1.93
C ARG A 70 5.20 4.33 2.29
N ARG A 71 5.87 5.39 2.73
CA ARG A 71 5.22 6.69 2.97
C ARG A 71 4.80 7.34 1.64
N PRO A 72 3.51 7.60 1.39
CA PRO A 72 3.04 8.17 0.12
C PRO A 72 3.55 9.59 -0.17
N ALA A 73 3.92 10.35 0.86
CA ALA A 73 4.44 11.71 0.73
C ALA A 73 5.85 11.81 0.11
N ASN A 74 6.68 10.76 0.25
CA ASN A 74 8.08 10.81 -0.21
C ASN A 74 8.58 9.50 -0.85
N ASN A 75 7.73 8.48 -0.98
CA ASN A 75 8.03 7.16 -1.56
C ASN A 75 9.14 6.36 -0.85
N LEU A 76 9.59 6.79 0.33
CA LEU A 76 10.57 6.02 1.11
C LEU A 76 9.86 4.90 1.88
N ILE A 77 10.50 3.75 1.99
CA ILE A 77 10.07 2.68 2.90
C ILE A 77 10.54 3.05 4.30
N TYR A 78 9.60 3.07 5.25
CA TYR A 78 9.90 3.19 6.67
C TYR A 78 9.72 1.84 7.35
N GLY A 79 10.49 1.59 8.40
CA GLY A 79 10.33 0.44 9.28
C GLY A 79 10.44 0.84 10.74
N LEU A 80 9.63 0.20 11.60
CA LEU A 80 9.70 0.30 13.05
C LEU A 80 10.44 -0.91 13.61
N THR A 81 11.36 -0.70 14.54
CA THR A 81 12.04 -1.79 15.25
C THR A 81 11.47 -2.04 16.65
N ASN A 82 11.76 -3.21 17.21
CA ASN A 82 11.44 -3.56 18.60
C ASN A 82 12.21 -2.73 19.66
N THR A 83 13.20 -1.95 19.24
CA THR A 83 13.88 -0.94 20.05
C THR A 83 13.19 0.43 20.00
N ASN A 84 12.01 0.51 19.36
CA ASN A 84 11.21 1.73 19.17
C ASN A 84 11.85 2.77 18.25
N ASN A 85 12.78 2.36 17.39
CA ASN A 85 13.42 3.24 16.43
C ASN A 85 12.73 3.13 15.07
N ILE A 86 12.56 4.28 14.42
CA ILE A 86 12.06 4.40 13.05
C ILE A 86 13.25 4.60 12.12
N TYR A 87 13.28 3.82 11.04
CA TYR A 87 14.29 3.93 9.99
C TYR A 87 13.63 4.10 8.64
N THR A 88 14.27 4.82 7.71
CA THR A 88 14.04 4.61 6.28
C THR A 88 14.92 3.48 5.77
N ILE A 89 14.44 2.66 4.84
CA ILE A 89 15.17 1.49 4.31
C ILE A 89 15.21 1.56 2.78
N ASN A 90 16.39 1.44 2.18
CA ASN A 90 16.50 1.29 0.73
C ASN A 90 16.14 -0.16 0.34
N PRO A 91 15.08 -0.40 -0.45
CA PRO A 91 14.66 -1.77 -0.77
C PRO A 91 15.69 -2.55 -1.57
N PHE A 92 16.50 -1.89 -2.39
CA PHE A 92 17.43 -2.52 -3.32
C PHE A 92 18.81 -2.82 -2.70
N THR A 93 19.18 -2.13 -1.62
CA THR A 93 20.47 -2.34 -0.94
C THR A 93 20.33 -2.83 0.49
N GLY A 94 19.14 -2.71 1.10
CA GLY A 94 18.89 -3.02 2.50
C GLY A 94 19.48 -1.99 3.48
N ALA A 95 20.13 -0.92 3.00
CA ALA A 95 20.72 0.09 3.88
C ALA A 95 19.61 0.89 4.58
N ALA A 96 19.61 0.87 5.91
CA ALA A 96 18.70 1.64 6.74
C ALA A 96 19.35 2.93 7.25
N SER A 97 18.56 3.98 7.41
CA SER A 97 18.96 5.27 8.00
C SER A 97 18.00 5.64 9.12
N PHE A 98 18.54 5.94 10.29
CA PHE A 98 17.76 6.33 11.46
C PHE A 98 16.98 7.62 11.19
N VAL A 99 15.73 7.68 11.66
CA VAL A 99 14.86 8.85 11.53
C VAL A 99 14.54 9.42 12.91
N SER A 100 13.89 8.62 13.76
CA SER A 100 13.44 9.05 15.08
C SER A 100 13.24 7.86 16.02
N THR A 101 12.96 8.14 17.30
CA THR A 101 12.59 7.14 18.31
C THR A 101 11.20 7.46 18.83
N LEU A 102 10.35 6.45 19.02
CA LEU A 102 8.99 6.66 19.53
C LEU A 102 9.00 7.33 20.90
N SER A 103 8.17 8.36 21.07
CA SER A 103 7.97 9.05 22.36
C SER A 103 7.21 8.20 23.38
N SER A 104 6.63 7.08 22.95
CA SER A 104 5.98 6.08 23.79
C SER A 104 6.29 4.71 23.23
N ALA A 105 6.77 3.80 24.08
CA ALA A 105 7.18 2.48 23.64
C ALA A 105 5.98 1.72 23.05
N PHE A 106 6.21 1.03 21.94
CA PHE A 106 5.29 0.04 21.40
C PHE A 106 5.51 -1.27 22.14
N THR A 107 4.45 -1.82 22.74
CA THR A 107 4.50 -3.08 23.49
C THR A 107 3.54 -4.11 22.91
N GLY A 108 3.12 -3.90 21.66
CA GLY A 108 2.17 -4.72 20.94
C GLY A 108 2.69 -6.03 20.37
N GLY A 109 3.89 -6.45 20.81
CA GLY A 109 4.53 -7.67 20.34
C GLY A 109 5.29 -7.49 19.02
N THR A 110 5.64 -8.62 18.42
CA THR A 110 6.38 -8.69 17.14
C THR A 110 5.47 -8.92 15.93
N ILE A 111 4.17 -9.08 16.17
CA ILE A 111 3.13 -9.17 15.15
C ILE A 111 2.46 -7.81 15.14
N SER A 112 2.57 -7.09 14.03
CA SER A 112 1.97 -5.76 13.93
C SER A 112 1.55 -5.39 12.54
N GLY A 113 0.36 -4.79 12.43
CA GLY A 113 -0.02 -4.05 11.23
C GLY A 113 0.69 -2.70 11.21
N VAL A 114 1.36 -2.39 10.11
CA VAL A 114 2.12 -1.15 9.91
C VAL A 114 1.74 -0.56 8.55
N ASP A 115 1.15 0.64 8.53
CA ASP A 115 0.74 1.28 7.27
C ASP A 115 0.60 2.81 7.41
N PHE A 116 0.96 3.57 6.39
CA PHE A 116 0.75 5.01 6.36
C PHE A 116 -0.67 5.36 5.96
N ASN A 117 -1.35 6.15 6.80
CA ASN A 117 -2.48 6.90 6.29
C ASN A 117 -1.96 8.06 5.42
N PRO A 118 -2.26 8.09 4.11
CA PRO A 118 -1.72 9.09 3.20
C PRO A 118 -2.23 10.52 3.46
N VAL A 119 -3.41 10.69 4.08
CA VAL A 119 -4.04 12.01 4.25
C VAL A 119 -3.48 12.80 5.45
N PRO A 120 -3.50 12.27 6.70
CA PRO A 120 -2.85 12.93 7.83
C PRO A 120 -1.33 12.68 7.86
N ASP A 121 -0.82 11.84 6.94
CA ASP A 121 0.60 11.47 6.82
C ASP A 121 1.14 10.93 8.16
N ARG A 122 0.46 9.92 8.68
CA ARG A 122 0.81 9.26 9.95
C ARG A 122 0.93 7.77 9.74
N LEU A 123 1.98 7.20 10.32
CA LEU A 123 2.15 5.76 10.39
C LEU A 123 1.20 5.22 11.45
N ARG A 124 0.30 4.32 11.05
CA ARG A 124 -0.52 3.50 11.93
C ARG A 124 0.29 2.27 12.31
N VAL A 125 0.34 1.96 13.60
CA VAL A 125 0.92 0.70 14.09
C VAL A 125 -0.09 0.06 15.02
N ILE A 126 -0.44 -1.19 14.72
CA ILE A 126 -1.38 -1.99 15.51
C ILE A 126 -0.67 -3.21 16.06
N GLY A 127 -0.82 -3.46 17.35
CA GLY A 127 -0.23 -4.62 18.03
C GLY A 127 -1.22 -5.75 18.27
N SER A 128 -0.69 -6.94 18.54
CA SER A 128 -1.46 -8.12 18.93
C SER A 128 -2.10 -8.02 20.33
N ASN A 129 -1.95 -6.88 21.01
CA ASN A 129 -2.55 -6.57 22.32
C ASN A 129 -3.54 -5.40 22.23
N ASP A 130 -4.13 -5.22 21.05
CA ASP A 130 -5.06 -4.14 20.70
C ASP A 130 -4.49 -2.71 20.73
N GLN A 131 -3.18 -2.55 20.96
CA GLN A 131 -2.55 -1.24 20.86
C GLN A 131 -2.71 -0.67 19.46
N ASN A 132 -3.07 0.60 19.40
CA ASN A 132 -3.42 1.29 18.18
C ASN A 132 -2.76 2.66 18.17
N TYR A 133 -1.62 2.79 17.50
CA TYR A 133 -0.79 4.00 17.53
C TYR A 133 -0.93 4.80 16.25
N ARG A 134 -0.97 6.13 16.37
CA ARG A 134 -0.65 7.06 15.29
C ARG A 134 0.69 7.71 15.57
N ILE A 135 1.60 7.61 14.61
CA ILE A 135 2.98 8.03 14.77
C ILE A 135 3.32 9.09 13.73
N ASN A 136 3.90 10.20 14.19
CA ASN A 136 4.65 11.10 13.32
C ASN A 136 6.09 10.57 13.21
N VAL A 137 6.42 9.96 12.07
CA VAL A 137 7.73 9.34 11.86
C VAL A 137 8.89 10.32 11.89
N ASP A 138 8.66 11.60 11.56
CA ASP A 138 9.73 12.60 11.50
C ASP A 138 10.19 13.04 12.90
N THR A 139 9.29 12.96 13.90
CA THR A 139 9.58 13.37 15.28
C THR A 139 9.56 12.22 16.29
N GLY A 140 9.01 11.06 15.90
CA GLY A 140 8.74 9.94 16.80
C GLY A 140 7.55 10.17 17.73
N ALA A 141 6.81 11.28 17.58
CA ALA A 141 5.67 11.55 18.45
C ALA A 141 4.56 10.52 18.24
N VAL A 142 4.15 9.87 19.33
CA VAL A 142 3.10 8.85 19.37
C VAL A 142 1.82 9.44 19.96
N ILE A 143 0.70 9.19 19.29
CA ILE A 143 -0.63 9.28 19.88
C ILE A 143 -1.14 7.85 20.05
N VAL A 144 -1.46 7.49 21.29
CA VAL A 144 -2.14 6.22 21.62
C VAL A 144 -3.64 6.44 21.45
N ASP A 145 -4.23 5.81 20.42
CA ASP A 145 -5.67 5.86 20.16
C ASP A 145 -6.42 4.82 21.01
N GLY A 146 -7.75 4.75 20.84
CA GLY A 146 -8.57 3.71 21.47
C GLY A 146 -8.11 2.31 21.04
N THR A 147 -8.11 1.39 22.02
CA THR A 147 -7.82 -0.03 21.77
C THR A 147 -8.84 -0.61 20.81
N LEU A 148 -8.44 -1.63 20.06
CA LEU A 148 -9.33 -2.31 19.14
C LEU A 148 -10.55 -2.91 19.85
N ASN A 149 -11.69 -2.89 19.17
CA ASN A 149 -12.98 -3.34 19.69
C ASN A 149 -13.95 -3.66 18.53
N PRO A 150 -14.98 -4.49 18.73
CA PRO A 150 -15.33 -5.22 19.95
C PRO A 150 -14.45 -6.46 20.19
N GLY A 151 -14.43 -6.94 21.43
CA GLY A 151 -13.73 -8.19 21.78
C GLY A 151 -12.22 -7.98 21.98
N ASP A 152 -11.46 -9.00 21.57
CA ASP A 152 -9.99 -9.10 21.68
C ASP A 152 -9.46 -9.56 20.29
N PRO A 153 -9.46 -8.66 19.29
CA PRO A 153 -9.02 -8.98 17.94
C PRO A 153 -7.52 -9.27 17.87
N ASN A 154 -7.12 -10.09 16.92
CA ASN A 154 -5.75 -10.56 16.75
C ASN A 154 -5.21 -10.08 15.40
N ILE A 155 -5.01 -8.77 15.28
CA ILE A 155 -4.61 -8.13 14.03
C ILE A 155 -3.14 -8.38 13.73
N THR A 156 -2.85 -8.82 12.50
CA THR A 156 -1.48 -9.05 12.01
C THR A 156 -1.05 -8.05 10.94
N ALA A 157 -1.98 -7.57 10.12
CA ALA A 157 -1.67 -6.68 9.02
C ALA A 157 -2.81 -5.68 8.80
N VAL A 158 -2.48 -4.48 8.34
CA VAL A 158 -3.43 -3.41 8.05
C VAL A 158 -3.03 -2.67 6.79
N ALA A 159 -4.00 -2.05 6.11
CA ALA A 159 -3.71 -1.19 4.96
C ALA A 159 -4.80 -0.13 4.75
N TYR A 160 -4.41 1.08 4.35
CA TYR A 160 -5.32 2.15 3.96
C TYR A 160 -5.61 2.13 2.46
N THR A 161 -6.87 2.36 2.09
CA THR A 161 -7.24 2.66 0.70
C THR A 161 -6.83 4.07 0.27
N ASN A 162 -6.87 4.30 -1.05
CA ASN A 162 -6.67 5.61 -1.68
C ASN A 162 -5.33 6.21 -1.28
N VAL A 163 -4.25 5.50 -1.63
CA VAL A 163 -2.86 5.85 -1.34
C VAL A 163 -2.42 7.04 -2.19
N ASP A 164 -3.06 8.18 -1.94
CA ASP A 164 -2.83 9.50 -2.53
C ASP A 164 -2.90 10.58 -1.45
N ASN A 165 -2.14 11.66 -1.62
CA ASN A 165 -2.07 12.73 -0.61
C ASN A 165 -3.26 13.72 -0.71
N ASN A 166 -4.36 13.35 -1.39
CA ASN A 166 -5.50 14.24 -1.59
C ASN A 166 -6.51 14.07 -0.44
N PRO A 167 -6.77 15.11 0.38
CA PRO A 167 -7.72 14.98 1.48
C PRO A 167 -9.17 14.77 1.03
N ALA A 168 -9.50 15.03 -0.24
CA ALA A 168 -10.86 14.89 -0.77
C ALA A 168 -11.25 13.44 -1.09
N THR A 169 -10.29 12.55 -1.30
CA THR A 169 -10.51 11.13 -1.62
C THR A 169 -10.89 10.32 -0.39
N GLY A 170 -10.36 10.70 0.78
CA GLY A 170 -10.56 9.99 2.04
C GLY A 170 -9.91 8.60 2.04
N THR A 171 -9.84 7.96 3.21
CA THR A 171 -9.16 6.65 3.38
C THR A 171 -10.01 5.74 4.24
N ILE A 172 -9.98 4.43 3.95
CA ILE A 172 -10.58 3.38 4.79
C ILE A 172 -9.44 2.48 5.26
N LEU A 173 -9.37 2.24 6.58
CA LEU A 173 -8.43 1.27 7.17
C LEU A 173 -9.07 -0.11 7.14
N TYR A 174 -8.32 -1.08 6.63
CA TYR A 174 -8.66 -2.49 6.66
C TYR A 174 -7.68 -3.26 7.53
N ASP A 175 -8.19 -4.29 8.19
CA ASP A 175 -7.47 -5.06 9.20
C ASP A 175 -7.64 -6.55 8.92
N ILE A 176 -6.54 -7.30 8.99
CA ILE A 176 -6.51 -8.76 8.87
C ILE A 176 -6.32 -9.36 10.25
N ASP A 177 -7.31 -10.14 10.69
CA ASP A 177 -7.27 -10.92 11.93
C ASP A 177 -6.89 -12.37 11.62
N TYR A 178 -5.76 -12.84 12.18
CA TYR A 178 -5.23 -14.18 11.88
C TYR A 178 -5.86 -15.30 12.72
N VAL A 179 -6.61 -14.99 13.78
CA VAL A 179 -7.26 -16.01 14.62
C VAL A 179 -8.65 -16.35 14.07
N THR A 180 -9.34 -15.34 13.55
CA THR A 180 -10.68 -15.49 12.98
C THR A 180 -10.68 -15.65 11.46
N ASP A 181 -9.52 -15.48 10.80
CA ASP A 181 -9.35 -15.49 9.35
C ASP A 181 -10.31 -14.53 8.63
N THR A 182 -10.36 -13.29 9.11
CA THR A 182 -11.28 -12.27 8.59
C THR A 182 -10.59 -10.99 8.17
N LEU A 183 -11.24 -10.32 7.22
CA LEU A 183 -11.01 -8.92 6.91
C LEU A 183 -12.06 -8.08 7.66
N SER A 184 -11.60 -7.00 8.29
CA SER A 184 -12.46 -5.99 8.93
C SER A 184 -12.12 -4.59 8.42
N ILE A 185 -13.04 -3.66 8.61
CA ILE A 185 -12.79 -2.22 8.48
C ILE A 185 -12.68 -1.62 9.87
N GLN A 186 -11.65 -0.81 10.14
CA GLN A 186 -11.58 -0.03 11.36
C GLN A 186 -12.13 1.38 11.14
N ASN A 187 -13.33 1.64 11.65
CA ASN A 187 -14.02 2.92 11.47
C ASN A 187 -14.86 3.32 12.69
N PRO A 188 -14.54 4.44 13.38
CA PRO A 188 -13.38 5.31 13.15
C PRO A 188 -12.05 4.64 13.53
N PRO A 189 -10.94 4.83 12.78
CA PRO A 189 -9.63 4.28 13.13
C PRO A 189 -9.17 4.65 14.55
N ASN A 190 -9.39 5.90 14.96
CA ASN A 190 -8.91 6.36 16.27
C ASN A 190 -9.73 5.81 17.46
N ASN A 191 -10.90 5.23 17.19
CA ASN A 191 -11.71 4.56 18.19
C ASN A 191 -11.39 3.07 18.30
N GLY A 192 -10.62 2.50 17.37
CA GLY A 192 -10.34 1.07 17.34
C GLY A 192 -11.51 0.20 16.88
N THR A 193 -12.63 0.79 16.45
CA THR A 193 -13.86 0.04 16.18
C THR A 193 -13.79 -0.71 14.86
N LEU A 194 -13.77 -2.04 14.94
CA LEU A 194 -13.77 -2.98 13.83
C LEU A 194 -15.20 -3.36 13.43
N GLY A 195 -15.47 -3.31 12.14
CA GLY A 195 -16.65 -3.87 11.50
C GLY A 195 -16.24 -4.99 10.55
N LEU A 196 -16.76 -6.20 10.76
CA LEU A 196 -16.47 -7.36 9.92
C LEU A 196 -16.87 -7.09 8.45
N VAL A 197 -15.96 -7.36 7.53
CA VAL A 197 -16.23 -7.38 6.08
C VAL A 197 -16.57 -8.80 5.64
N GLY A 198 -15.74 -9.76 6.01
CA GLY A 198 -15.97 -11.17 5.70
C GLY A 198 -14.75 -12.05 5.90
N SER A 199 -14.91 -13.34 5.65
CA SER A 199 -13.83 -14.33 5.80
C SER A 199 -12.84 -14.25 4.64
N LEU A 200 -11.56 -14.47 4.94
CA LEU A 200 -10.50 -14.65 3.95
C LEU A 200 -10.71 -15.94 3.13
N GLY A 201 -11.39 -16.94 3.69
CA GLY A 201 -11.65 -18.24 3.05
C GLY A 201 -10.51 -19.26 3.16
N LEU A 202 -9.54 -19.00 4.04
CA LEU A 202 -8.41 -19.89 4.36
C LEU A 202 -7.91 -19.61 5.78
N ASP A 203 -7.33 -20.63 6.41
CA ASP A 203 -6.70 -20.57 7.74
C ASP A 203 -5.25 -20.08 7.62
N ILE A 204 -4.91 -18.98 8.29
CA ILE A 204 -3.59 -18.35 8.26
C ILE A 204 -2.93 -18.32 9.64
N ILE A 205 -1.61 -18.24 9.68
CA ILE A 205 -0.88 -17.90 10.90
C ILE A 205 -0.62 -16.40 11.00
N SER A 206 -0.08 -15.97 12.14
CA SER A 206 0.20 -14.57 12.44
C SER A 206 1.25 -13.88 11.55
N ALA A 207 2.01 -14.62 10.73
CA ALA A 207 2.95 -14.00 9.81
C ALA A 207 2.24 -13.61 8.50
N ALA A 208 1.90 -12.31 8.41
CA ALA A 208 1.27 -11.72 7.25
C ALA A 208 1.80 -10.32 6.94
N GLY A 209 1.54 -9.85 5.72
CA GLY A 209 1.68 -8.45 5.31
C GLY A 209 0.53 -8.06 4.40
N PHE A 210 0.13 -6.80 4.41
CA PHE A 210 -1.01 -6.30 3.64
C PHE A 210 -0.71 -4.89 3.16
N ASP A 211 -0.98 -4.62 1.88
CA ASP A 211 -0.89 -3.28 1.30
C ASP A 211 -1.97 -3.11 0.23
N ILE A 212 -2.43 -1.87 0.05
CA ILE A 212 -3.40 -1.49 -0.96
C ILE A 212 -2.73 -0.52 -1.93
N PHE A 213 -2.56 -0.97 -3.17
CA PHE A 213 -2.10 -0.12 -4.25
C PHE A 213 -3.27 0.70 -4.81
N THR A 214 -3.07 2.00 -5.05
CA THR A 214 -4.04 2.84 -5.76
C THR A 214 -3.45 3.35 -7.07
N ASP A 215 -4.09 3.04 -8.19
CA ASP A 215 -3.79 3.63 -9.50
C ASP A 215 -5.05 4.24 -10.11
N ASN A 216 -4.98 5.52 -10.47
CA ASN A 216 -6.11 6.27 -11.03
C ASN A 216 -7.42 6.13 -10.23
N GLY A 217 -7.31 6.11 -8.88
CA GLY A 217 -8.44 5.95 -7.96
C GLY A 217 -8.98 4.52 -7.82
N VAL A 218 -8.33 3.55 -8.45
CA VAL A 218 -8.69 2.13 -8.34
C VAL A 218 -7.78 1.46 -7.32
N ASN A 219 -8.37 0.90 -6.26
CA ASN A 219 -7.67 0.16 -5.22
C ASN A 219 -7.48 -1.31 -5.62
N THR A 220 -6.26 -1.82 -5.48
CA THR A 220 -5.92 -3.23 -5.60
C THR A 220 -5.22 -3.67 -4.32
N ALA A 221 -5.87 -4.56 -3.56
CA ALA A 221 -5.38 -5.01 -2.27
C ALA A 221 -4.58 -6.31 -2.42
N PHE A 222 -3.35 -6.30 -1.92
CA PHE A 222 -2.44 -7.44 -1.93
C PHE A 222 -2.10 -7.86 -0.50
N ALA A 223 -2.15 -9.15 -0.23
CA ALA A 223 -1.72 -9.71 1.05
C ALA A 223 -0.68 -10.81 0.84
N ALA A 224 0.41 -10.75 1.58
CA ALA A 224 1.30 -11.87 1.80
C ALA A 224 0.76 -12.64 3.01
N LEU A 225 0.06 -13.74 2.76
CA LEU A 225 -0.51 -14.56 3.84
C LEU A 225 0.27 -15.86 3.96
N THR A 226 0.42 -16.37 5.17
CA THR A 226 1.03 -17.68 5.43
C THR A 226 -0.06 -18.66 5.85
N PRO A 227 -0.61 -19.48 4.92
CA PRO A 227 -1.57 -20.51 5.28
C PRO A 227 -1.00 -21.47 6.32
N ALA A 228 -1.80 -21.89 7.31
CA ALA A 228 -1.37 -22.79 8.38
C ALA A 228 -0.83 -24.15 7.90
N SER A 229 -1.21 -24.55 6.69
CA SER A 229 -0.76 -25.77 6.01
C SER A 229 0.59 -25.63 5.28
N THR A 230 1.22 -24.46 5.32
CA THR A 230 2.43 -24.14 4.53
C THR A 230 3.56 -23.61 5.42
N SER A 231 4.80 -23.68 4.92
CA SER A 231 5.98 -23.17 5.63
C SER A 231 6.27 -21.69 5.37
N GLY A 232 5.78 -21.14 4.25
CA GLY A 232 6.06 -19.76 3.82
C GLY A 232 4.85 -19.07 3.21
N SER A 233 4.99 -17.77 2.95
CA SER A 233 3.88 -16.94 2.50
C SER A 233 3.57 -17.12 1.00
N ASN A 234 2.29 -17.00 0.67
CA ASN A 234 1.81 -16.84 -0.71
C ASN A 234 1.24 -15.42 -0.87
N LEU A 235 1.28 -14.92 -2.10
CA LEU A 235 0.63 -13.67 -2.46
C LEU A 235 -0.84 -13.95 -2.78
N TYR A 236 -1.71 -13.11 -2.24
CA TYR A 236 -3.14 -13.10 -2.47
C TYR A 236 -3.59 -11.71 -2.92
N THR A 237 -4.64 -11.65 -3.75
CA THR A 237 -5.48 -10.45 -3.82
C THR A 237 -6.61 -10.57 -2.81
N ILE A 238 -6.96 -9.46 -2.17
CA ILE A 238 -8.06 -9.41 -1.18
C ILE A 238 -9.23 -8.65 -1.77
N ASN A 239 -10.42 -9.23 -1.74
CA ASN A 239 -11.63 -8.52 -2.09
C ASN A 239 -12.08 -7.62 -0.91
N LEU A 240 -11.87 -6.30 -1.04
CA LEU A 240 -12.20 -5.32 0.00
C LEU A 240 -13.71 -5.19 0.33
N THR A 241 -14.59 -5.82 -0.46
CA THR A 241 -16.04 -5.84 -0.22
C THR A 241 -16.51 -7.12 0.48
N THR A 242 -15.88 -8.25 0.19
CA THR A 242 -16.31 -9.57 0.71
C THR A 242 -15.33 -10.20 1.70
N GLY A 243 -14.12 -9.68 1.81
CA GLY A 243 -13.02 -10.26 2.59
C GLY A 243 -12.28 -11.39 1.89
N ALA A 244 -12.83 -11.97 0.82
CA ALA A 244 -12.28 -13.18 0.22
C ALA A 244 -10.86 -12.98 -0.34
N ALA A 245 -9.95 -13.88 0.03
CA ALA A 245 -8.60 -13.94 -0.51
C ALA A 245 -8.55 -14.85 -1.74
N THR A 246 -7.90 -14.39 -2.82
CA THR A 246 -7.66 -15.18 -4.03
C THR A 246 -6.16 -15.36 -4.24
N SER A 247 -5.70 -16.61 -4.29
CA SER A 247 -4.27 -16.91 -4.46
C SER A 247 -3.76 -16.43 -5.81
N VAL A 248 -2.65 -15.70 -5.78
CA VAL A 248 -1.89 -15.27 -6.97
C VAL A 248 -0.73 -16.23 -7.23
N GLY A 249 -0.02 -16.62 -6.16
CA GLY A 249 1.09 -17.56 -6.26
C GLY A 249 2.01 -17.54 -5.05
N THR A 250 2.94 -18.47 -4.99
CA THR A 250 3.89 -18.57 -3.88
C THR A 250 4.92 -17.45 -3.93
N ILE A 251 5.14 -16.80 -2.77
CA ILE A 251 6.26 -15.88 -2.60
C ILE A 251 7.47 -16.71 -2.21
N SER A 252 8.57 -16.47 -2.89
CA SER A 252 9.73 -17.36 -2.86
C SER A 252 10.32 -17.67 -1.47
N SER A 253 11.18 -18.69 -1.44
CA SER A 253 12.09 -19.10 -0.35
C SER A 253 11.47 -19.81 0.85
N GLY A 254 10.16 -20.10 0.85
CA GLY A 254 9.49 -20.73 1.99
C GLY A 254 9.60 -19.89 3.27
N LYS A 255 9.94 -18.60 3.12
CA LYS A 255 10.02 -17.64 4.19
C LYS A 255 8.64 -17.08 4.48
N ARG A 256 8.47 -16.68 5.74
CA ARG A 256 7.27 -16.00 6.22
C ARG A 256 7.50 -14.50 6.14
N LEU A 257 6.53 -13.80 5.60
CA LEU A 257 6.53 -12.35 5.54
C LEU A 257 5.68 -11.78 6.68
N ILE A 258 6.19 -10.75 7.31
CA ILE A 258 5.55 -9.99 8.41
C ILE A 258 5.28 -8.53 8.02
N GLY A 259 5.39 -8.22 6.74
CA GLY A 259 5.17 -6.90 6.18
C GLY A 259 5.18 -6.98 4.67
N LEU A 260 4.41 -6.13 4.03
CA LEU A 260 4.30 -6.01 2.59
C LEU A 260 4.07 -4.54 2.28
N THR A 261 4.76 -4.01 1.27
CA THR A 261 4.46 -2.69 0.75
C THR A 261 4.81 -2.61 -0.72
N THR A 262 4.14 -1.72 -1.43
CA THR A 262 4.39 -1.38 -2.82
C THR A 262 5.57 -0.43 -2.92
N ILE A 263 6.38 -0.63 -3.96
CA ILE A 263 7.40 0.35 -4.33
C ILE A 263 7.03 1.00 -5.65
N VAL A 264 7.19 2.32 -5.70
CA VAL A 264 7.13 3.06 -6.95
C VAL A 264 8.56 3.05 -7.50
N PRO A 265 8.82 2.43 -8.67
CA PRO A 265 10.11 2.57 -9.31
C PRO A 265 10.34 4.06 -9.55
N GLU A 266 11.44 4.61 -9.04
CA GLU A 266 11.86 5.96 -9.43
C GLU A 266 11.82 6.03 -10.96
N PRO A 267 11.21 7.06 -11.57
CA PRO A 267 11.26 7.21 -13.00
C PRO A 267 12.73 7.20 -13.37
N ASN A 268 13.16 6.21 -14.16
CA ASN A 268 14.52 6.10 -14.65
C ASN A 268 14.92 7.48 -15.18
N VAL A 269 15.73 8.23 -14.42
CA VAL A 269 16.40 9.41 -14.90
C VAL A 269 17.49 8.91 -15.82
N GLY A 270 17.07 8.42 -17.00
CA GLY A 270 17.97 8.12 -18.09
C GLY A 270 18.84 9.35 -18.30
N LEU A 271 20.11 9.11 -18.60
CA LEU A 271 21.17 10.10 -18.81
C LEU A 271 20.82 11.29 -19.75
N GLY A 272 19.64 11.32 -20.35
CA GLY A 272 19.11 12.43 -21.14
C GLY A 272 18.62 13.65 -20.34
N ALA A 273 18.43 13.57 -19.02
CA ALA A 273 17.98 14.73 -18.22
C ALA A 273 19.10 15.75 -17.89
N LEU A 274 20.38 15.45 -18.19
CA LEU A 274 21.51 16.34 -17.89
C LEU A 274 21.84 17.39 -18.97
N PHE A 275 21.12 17.43 -20.11
CA PHE A 275 21.41 18.41 -21.18
C PHE A 275 20.43 19.59 -21.27
N GLY A 276 19.50 19.72 -20.31
CA GLY A 276 18.45 20.75 -20.36
C GLY A 276 18.80 22.14 -19.82
N VAL A 277 19.97 22.36 -19.23
CA VAL A 277 20.36 23.65 -18.66
C VAL A 277 21.74 24.04 -19.15
N GLY A 278 21.83 24.67 -20.33
CA GLY A 278 23.15 25.06 -20.83
C GLY A 278 23.29 25.75 -22.17
N VAL A 279 22.28 26.34 -22.82
CA VAL A 279 22.53 27.24 -23.97
C VAL A 279 21.47 28.35 -24.07
N PHE A 280 21.59 29.39 -23.24
CA PHE A 280 20.99 30.70 -23.52
C PHE A 280 21.88 31.84 -22.98
N ALA A 281 23.09 31.96 -23.51
CA ALA A 281 23.87 33.19 -23.41
C ALA A 281 24.97 33.21 -24.46
N LEU A 282 24.68 33.66 -25.68
CA LEU A 282 25.62 34.39 -26.55
C LEU A 282 24.97 34.71 -27.91
N LEU A 283 24.11 35.73 -27.93
CA LEU A 283 23.73 36.42 -29.16
C LEU A 283 23.81 37.94 -28.96
N GLY A 284 24.90 38.51 -29.47
CA GLY A 284 24.85 39.73 -30.28
C GLY A 284 24.78 41.10 -29.56
N ARG A 285 25.93 41.65 -29.18
CA ARG A 285 26.14 43.11 -29.24
C ARG A 285 27.46 43.44 -29.94
N ARG A 286 27.41 43.54 -31.27
CA ARG A 286 28.44 44.24 -32.06
C ARG A 286 28.14 45.73 -32.03
N ARG A 287 28.96 46.52 -31.32
CA ARG A 287 29.02 47.98 -31.50
C ARG A 287 29.89 48.27 -32.73
N LYS A 288 29.35 48.97 -33.73
CA LYS A 288 30.14 49.61 -34.79
C LYS A 288 30.70 50.93 -34.25
N LEU A 289 32.02 51.08 -34.32
CA LEU A 289 32.71 52.37 -34.33
C LEU A 289 32.59 52.96 -35.73
N VAL A 290 32.21 54.24 -35.82
CA VAL A 290 32.39 55.07 -37.02
C VAL A 290 33.17 56.30 -36.57
N ARG A 291 34.21 56.62 -37.34
CA ARG A 291 35.00 57.86 -37.27
C ARG A 291 34.18 59.04 -37.76
#